data_AF-A0A2A5DKV1-F1
#
_entry.id   AF-A0A2A5DKV1-F1
#
_cell.length_a   1.000
_cell.length_b   1.000
_cell.length_c   1.000
_cell.angle_alpha   90.00
_cell.angle_beta   90.00
_cell.angle_gamma   90.00
#
_symmetry.space_group_name_H-M   'P 1'
#
loop_
_entity.id
_entity.type
_entity.pdbx_description
1 polymer ?
#
loop_
_entity_poly.entity_id
_entity_poly.type
_entity_poly.pdbx_seq_one_letter_code
_entity_poly.pdbx_strand_id
1 'polypeptide(L)'
;MKKKLCLAFIFISLFSVTLLSKENSLFKSLSGYWEVKGDNMLFHFEKNRMKLFDDSGLKFYRAQYTKNEVWGFTNGGGFPLSIKIIDKNTFELKNEDKKIVFTRRKTLHPNLFYNKIILGKSKLIKTKKKEIQNELAKRIIKDQDVRKDSSKHHLMNRVDKENTKYLIKTIKNIGWIDATRFGKVATNNAFLLVQHSGDISLMKSVLELIKKDVINKKIDGQGYALLYDRYNLYTGKKQKYGTQIGTKADGTPTVFPLENKDKVEAYRKELGIFSLKIYLSFFEKRTNKKAEFIEDVIVDENIKNNSENNKNVTEDKESTKETLDNVFK
;
A
#
# COMPACT_ATOMS: atom_id res chain seq x y z
N MET A 1 24.48 52.90 18.47
CA MET A 1 23.25 53.09 19.28
C MET A 1 22.04 52.64 18.46
N LYS A 2 21.63 51.37 18.59
CA LYS A 2 20.38 50.92 19.26
C LYS A 2 19.07 51.56 18.75
N LYS A 3 18.28 50.77 18.01
CA LYS A 3 16.81 50.49 18.10
C LYS A 3 16.34 50.02 16.71
N LYS A 4 15.50 49.00 16.51
CA LYS A 4 14.91 47.95 17.33
C LYS A 4 14.42 46.90 16.32
N LEU A 5 14.84 45.66 16.51
CA LEU A 5 14.36 44.48 15.78
C LEU A 5 12.90 44.25 16.17
N CYS A 6 11.96 44.33 15.24
CA CYS A 6 10.59 43.89 15.47
C CYS A 6 10.43 42.49 14.87
N LEU A 7 10.46 41.48 15.74
CA LEU A 7 10.07 40.11 15.41
C LEU A 7 8.60 40.12 14.97
N ALA A 8 8.34 39.91 13.69
CA ALA A 8 7.05 39.40 13.24
C ALA A 8 7.00 37.91 13.59
N PHE A 9 6.55 37.61 14.82
CA PHE A 9 6.05 36.29 15.16
C PHE A 9 4.89 35.98 14.24
N ILE A 10 5.13 35.14 13.23
CA ILE A 10 4.07 34.46 12.50
C ILE A 10 3.39 33.54 13.52
N PHE A 11 2.35 34.04 14.17
CA PHE A 11 1.32 33.25 14.82
C PHE A 11 0.55 32.52 13.70
N ILE A 12 1.12 31.44 13.17
CA ILE A 12 0.28 30.39 12.60
C ILE A 12 -0.51 29.86 13.78
N SER A 13 -1.80 30.19 13.78
CA SER A 13 -2.75 29.87 14.83
C SER A 13 -2.57 28.42 15.28
N LEU A 14 -2.30 28.25 16.57
CA LEU A 14 -2.31 26.99 17.32
C LEU A 14 -3.66 26.23 17.26
N PHE A 15 -4.61 26.64 16.43
CA PHE A 15 -5.93 26.02 16.28
C PHE A 15 -5.94 24.77 15.38
N SER A 16 -4.89 24.51 14.60
CA SER A 16 -4.79 23.28 13.79
C SER A 16 -3.99 22.16 14.47
N VAL A 17 -3.43 22.41 15.67
CA VAL A 17 -2.62 21.44 16.42
C VAL A 17 -3.41 20.82 17.60
N THR A 18 -4.66 21.21 17.80
CA THR A 18 -5.57 20.63 18.81
C THR A 18 -6.56 19.63 18.22
N LEU A 19 -6.11 18.74 17.32
CA LEU A 19 -6.85 17.52 16.97
C LEU A 19 -6.02 16.23 17.09
N LEU A 20 -5.05 16.22 18.00
CA LEU A 20 -4.38 15.00 18.47
C LEU A 20 -4.69 14.81 19.96
N SER A 21 -5.81 14.17 20.29
CA SER A 21 -5.96 13.35 21.53
C SER A 21 -7.38 12.86 21.85
N LYS A 22 -8.46 13.38 21.23
CA LYS A 22 -9.77 12.70 21.32
C LYS A 22 -9.83 11.58 20.28
N GLU A 23 -9.52 10.38 20.71
CA GLU A 23 -9.75 9.15 19.94
C GLU A 23 -11.15 9.20 19.32
N ASN A 24 -11.22 9.20 17.99
CA ASN A 24 -12.43 9.52 17.24
C ASN A 24 -13.61 8.63 17.68
N SER A 25 -14.72 9.25 18.11
CA SER A 25 -15.89 8.55 18.62
C SER A 25 -16.51 7.59 17.60
N LEU A 26 -16.45 7.92 16.31
CA LEU A 26 -16.91 7.04 15.25
C LEU A 26 -16.04 5.79 15.14
N PHE A 27 -14.70 5.94 15.21
CA PHE A 27 -13.81 4.77 15.22
C PHE A 27 -14.10 3.86 16.41
N LYS A 28 -14.33 4.41 17.61
CA LYS A 28 -14.70 3.58 18.78
C LYS A 28 -15.94 2.74 18.51
N SER A 29 -16.98 3.36 17.96
CA SER A 29 -18.22 2.67 17.60
C SER A 29 -18.02 1.63 16.50
N LEU A 30 -17.17 1.90 15.50
CA LEU A 30 -16.95 1.02 14.35
C LEU A 30 -15.87 -0.03 14.55
N SER A 31 -14.98 0.12 15.53
CA SER A 31 -13.88 -0.82 15.72
C SER A 31 -14.41 -2.26 15.84
N GLY A 32 -13.79 -3.19 15.12
CA GLY A 32 -14.21 -4.60 15.07
C GLY A 32 -14.68 -5.08 13.69
N TYR A 33 -15.49 -6.13 13.70
CA TYR A 33 -15.89 -6.91 12.51
C TYR A 33 -17.38 -6.76 12.22
N TRP A 34 -17.73 -6.69 10.95
CA TRP A 34 -19.08 -6.38 10.49
C TRP A 34 -19.44 -7.19 9.26
N GLU A 35 -20.72 -7.51 9.13
CA GLU A 35 -21.27 -8.22 7.98
C GLU A 35 -22.65 -7.69 7.58
N VAL A 36 -23.00 -7.89 6.32
CA VAL A 36 -24.38 -7.75 5.85
C VAL A 36 -25.06 -9.12 5.93
N LYS A 37 -26.24 -9.19 6.54
CA LYS A 37 -26.96 -10.46 6.65
C LYS A 37 -27.45 -10.91 5.27
N GLY A 38 -27.18 -12.16 4.91
CA GLY A 38 -27.61 -12.74 3.62
C GLY A 38 -26.74 -12.33 2.43
N ASP A 39 -25.61 -11.69 2.68
CA ASP A 39 -24.67 -11.18 1.69
C ASP A 39 -23.23 -11.56 2.13
N ASN A 40 -22.25 -11.50 1.23
CA ASN A 40 -20.86 -11.85 1.54
C ASN A 40 -19.99 -10.65 1.95
N MET A 41 -20.55 -9.44 1.95
CA MET A 41 -19.81 -8.23 2.26
C MET A 41 -19.44 -8.13 3.75
N LEU A 42 -18.15 -7.90 4.00
CA LEU A 42 -17.58 -7.85 5.34
C LEU A 42 -16.71 -6.61 5.51
N PHE A 43 -16.82 -5.93 6.66
CA PHE A 43 -15.89 -4.88 7.06
C PHE A 43 -15.08 -5.26 8.30
N HIS A 44 -13.85 -4.78 8.32
CA HIS A 44 -13.05 -4.66 9.54
C HIS A 44 -12.45 -3.26 9.62
N PHE A 45 -12.89 -2.47 10.59
CA PHE A 45 -12.33 -1.14 10.86
C PHE A 45 -11.20 -1.23 11.90
N GLU A 46 -10.05 -0.65 11.57
CA GLU A 46 -8.87 -0.50 12.43
C GLU A 46 -8.49 0.98 12.51
N LYS A 47 -7.66 1.35 13.49
CA LYS A 47 -7.37 2.77 13.81
C LYS A 47 -6.92 3.61 12.60
N ASN A 48 -6.09 3.04 11.72
CA ASN A 48 -5.53 3.74 10.57
C ASN A 48 -5.80 3.03 9.23
N ARG A 49 -6.65 1.99 9.23
CA ARG A 49 -6.98 1.23 8.03
C ARG A 49 -8.35 0.55 8.14
N MET A 50 -8.91 0.15 7.01
CA MET A 50 -10.05 -0.76 6.98
C MET A 50 -9.81 -1.88 5.98
N LYS A 51 -10.48 -3.00 6.21
CA LYS A 51 -10.55 -4.13 5.28
C LYS A 51 -11.98 -4.29 4.82
N LEU A 52 -12.14 -4.53 3.53
CA LEU A 52 -13.39 -4.88 2.89
C LEU A 52 -13.21 -6.23 2.24
N PHE A 53 -14.16 -7.14 2.42
CA PHE A 53 -14.28 -8.32 1.58
C PHE A 53 -15.64 -8.28 0.91
N ASP A 54 -15.64 -8.52 -0.40
CA ASP A 54 -16.81 -8.58 -1.29
C ASP A 54 -16.55 -9.66 -2.36
N ASP A 55 -17.35 -9.70 -3.43
CA ASP A 55 -17.20 -10.64 -4.56
C ASP A 55 -15.85 -10.56 -5.28
N SER A 56 -15.19 -9.40 -5.22
CA SER A 56 -13.87 -9.19 -5.81
C SER A 56 -12.72 -9.52 -4.84
N GLY A 57 -13.05 -9.88 -3.60
CA GLY A 57 -12.12 -10.39 -2.59
C GLY A 57 -11.68 -9.37 -1.53
N LEU A 58 -10.61 -9.70 -0.81
CA LEU A 58 -10.13 -8.91 0.32
C LEU A 58 -9.32 -7.68 -0.15
N LYS A 59 -9.84 -6.49 0.14
CA LYS A 59 -9.21 -5.18 -0.11
C LYS A 59 -8.80 -4.52 1.20
N PHE A 60 -7.80 -3.63 1.11
CA PHE A 60 -7.31 -2.84 2.23
C PHE A 60 -7.25 -1.38 1.84
N TYR A 61 -7.65 -0.51 2.76
CA TYR A 61 -7.61 0.93 2.59
C TYR A 61 -6.95 1.55 3.81
N ARG A 62 -6.09 2.54 3.60
CA ARG A 62 -5.75 3.44 4.72
C ARG A 62 -7.03 4.17 5.11
N ALA A 63 -7.25 4.40 6.40
CA ALA A 63 -8.51 4.94 6.88
C ALA A 63 -8.29 6.12 7.83
N GLN A 64 -9.12 7.13 7.66
CA GLN A 64 -9.31 8.21 8.63
C GLN A 64 -10.78 8.32 8.96
N TYR A 65 -11.06 8.75 10.18
CA TYR A 65 -12.41 8.80 10.72
C TYR A 65 -12.75 10.27 10.97
N THR A 66 -13.93 10.69 10.56
CA THR A 66 -14.53 11.99 10.92
C THR A 66 -15.72 11.76 11.86
N LYS A 67 -16.63 12.74 12.02
CA LYS A 67 -17.81 12.59 12.87
C LYS A 67 -18.78 11.54 12.34
N ASN A 68 -19.05 11.56 11.02
CA ASN A 68 -20.06 10.73 10.37
C ASN A 68 -19.52 9.95 9.15
N GLU A 69 -18.23 10.06 8.85
CA GLU A 69 -17.65 9.39 7.68
C GLU A 69 -16.39 8.61 8.04
N VAL A 70 -16.18 7.52 7.30
CA VAL A 70 -14.89 6.85 7.21
C VAL A 70 -14.30 7.16 5.84
N TRP A 71 -13.19 7.85 5.82
CA TRP A 71 -12.45 8.12 4.59
C TRP A 71 -11.48 6.98 4.32
N GLY A 72 -11.71 6.25 3.24
CA GLY A 72 -10.79 5.26 2.69
C GLY A 72 -9.82 5.92 1.72
N PHE A 73 -8.54 5.55 1.77
CA PHE A 73 -7.54 6.05 0.84
C PHE A 73 -6.90 4.90 0.07
N THR A 74 -6.91 5.05 -1.25
CA THR A 74 -6.09 4.28 -2.18
C THR A 74 -4.80 5.05 -2.50
N ASN A 75 -3.97 4.54 -3.39
CA ASN A 75 -2.81 5.29 -3.87
C ASN A 75 -3.19 6.43 -4.84
N GLY A 76 -4.42 6.44 -5.37
CA GLY A 76 -4.93 7.44 -6.31
C GLY A 76 -5.80 8.53 -5.67
N GLY A 77 -6.18 8.39 -4.40
CA GLY A 77 -7.04 9.37 -3.72
C GLY A 77 -7.84 8.79 -2.56
N GLY A 78 -8.60 9.67 -1.91
CA GLY A 78 -9.54 9.33 -0.85
C GLY A 78 -10.97 9.20 -1.36
N PHE A 79 -11.77 8.37 -0.70
CA PHE A 79 -13.21 8.26 -0.90
C PHE A 79 -13.93 8.24 0.45
N PRO A 80 -15.02 9.01 0.62
CA PRO A 80 -15.81 8.98 1.84
C PRO A 80 -16.75 7.77 1.85
N LEU A 81 -16.94 7.19 3.05
CA LEU A 81 -18.03 6.27 3.36
C LEU A 81 -18.93 6.94 4.39
N SER A 82 -20.15 7.29 4.01
CA SER A 82 -21.13 7.90 4.90
C SER A 82 -21.71 6.86 5.87
N ILE A 83 -21.41 7.02 7.17
CA ILE A 83 -21.81 6.09 8.22
C ILE A 83 -22.87 6.71 9.13
N LYS A 84 -23.94 5.97 9.36
CA LYS A 84 -24.91 6.24 10.42
C LYS A 84 -24.89 5.09 11.42
N ILE A 85 -24.38 5.35 12.63
CA ILE A 85 -24.49 4.39 13.73
C ILE A 85 -25.96 4.31 14.16
N ILE A 86 -26.53 3.10 14.17
CA ILE A 86 -27.91 2.86 14.64
C ILE A 86 -27.86 2.48 16.12
N ASP A 87 -27.03 1.50 16.47
CA ASP A 87 -26.82 1.04 17.83
C ASP A 87 -25.42 0.40 17.97
N LYS A 88 -25.10 -0.17 19.14
CA LYS A 88 -23.77 -0.77 19.41
C LYS A 88 -23.40 -1.93 18.48
N ASN A 89 -24.38 -2.59 17.86
CA ASN A 89 -24.25 -3.77 17.01
C ASN A 89 -24.66 -3.52 15.56
N THR A 90 -25.10 -2.30 15.20
CA THR A 90 -25.64 -2.02 13.87
C THR A 90 -25.19 -0.65 13.37
N PHE A 91 -24.71 -0.59 12.12
CA PHE A 91 -24.54 0.67 11.41
C PHE A 91 -25.13 0.58 10.00
N GLU A 92 -25.51 1.73 9.46
CA GLU A 92 -25.94 1.90 8.08
C GLU A 92 -24.84 2.61 7.30
N LEU A 93 -24.42 2.00 6.20
CA LEU A 93 -23.63 2.64 5.16
C LEU A 93 -24.59 3.26 4.15
N LYS A 94 -24.46 4.55 3.93
CA LYS A 94 -25.22 5.28 2.92
C LYS A 94 -24.38 5.41 1.66
N ASN A 95 -24.91 4.95 0.54
CA ASN A 95 -24.35 5.16 -0.78
C ASN A 95 -25.47 5.63 -1.71
N GLU A 96 -25.50 6.94 -2.00
CA GLU A 96 -26.59 7.58 -2.75
C GLU A 96 -27.98 7.17 -2.19
N ASP A 97 -28.80 6.50 -3.01
CA ASP A 97 -30.15 6.02 -2.64
C ASP A 97 -30.15 4.65 -1.92
N LYS A 98 -29.00 3.96 -1.90
CA LYS A 98 -28.86 2.64 -1.28
C LYS A 98 -28.43 2.76 0.18
N LYS A 99 -29.11 2.00 1.03
CA LYS A 99 -28.77 1.84 2.45
C LYS A 99 -28.39 0.40 2.69
N ILE A 100 -27.16 0.19 3.13
CA ILE A 100 -26.65 -1.14 3.46
C ILE A 100 -26.48 -1.22 4.96
N VAL A 101 -27.15 -2.17 5.60
CA VAL A 101 -27.12 -2.34 7.04
C VAL A 101 -26.13 -3.43 7.41
N PHE A 102 -25.13 -3.05 8.20
CA PHE A 102 -24.13 -3.95 8.74
C PHE A 102 -24.43 -4.30 10.19
N THR A 103 -24.25 -5.57 10.52
CA THR A 103 -24.37 -6.10 11.88
C THR A 103 -23.02 -6.56 12.40
N ARG A 104 -22.78 -6.34 13.69
CA ARG A 104 -21.49 -6.65 14.33
C ARG A 104 -21.31 -8.15 14.48
N ARG A 105 -20.12 -8.63 14.11
CA ARG A 105 -19.67 -9.99 14.39
C ARG A 105 -18.86 -10.06 15.68
N LYS A 106 -19.04 -11.14 16.43
CA LYS A 106 -18.23 -11.43 17.63
C LYS A 106 -16.81 -11.85 17.29
N THR A 107 -16.62 -12.49 16.13
CA THR A 107 -15.34 -13.08 15.70
C THR A 107 -14.96 -12.65 14.29
N LEU A 108 -13.66 -12.66 14.03
CA LEU A 108 -13.09 -12.41 12.71
C LEU A 108 -13.57 -13.47 11.71
N HIS A 109 -14.11 -13.02 10.58
CA HIS A 109 -14.44 -13.93 9.48
C HIS A 109 -13.16 -14.36 8.72
N PRO A 110 -13.02 -15.64 8.31
CA PRO A 110 -11.84 -16.11 7.58
C PRO A 110 -11.49 -15.28 6.32
N ASN A 111 -12.49 -14.79 5.60
CA ASN A 111 -12.28 -13.97 4.39
C ASN A 111 -11.69 -12.57 4.67
N LEU A 112 -11.77 -12.09 5.91
CA LEU A 112 -11.10 -10.86 6.36
C LEU A 112 -9.66 -11.13 6.83
N PHE A 113 -9.20 -12.38 6.77
CA PHE A 113 -7.90 -12.83 7.21
C PHE A 113 -7.03 -13.28 6.03
N TYR A 114 -5.74 -12.94 6.09
CA TYR A 114 -4.74 -13.41 5.13
C TYR A 114 -3.52 -13.94 5.89
N ASN A 115 -3.17 -15.18 5.61
CA ASN A 115 -2.12 -15.88 6.34
C ASN A 115 -0.80 -15.93 5.57
N LYS A 116 0.30 -16.22 6.27
CA LYS A 116 1.54 -16.60 5.62
C LYS A 116 1.35 -17.97 4.95
N ILE A 117 1.93 -18.11 3.77
CA ILE A 117 2.19 -19.38 3.13
C ILE A 117 3.15 -20.16 4.02
N ILE A 118 2.82 -21.42 4.28
CA ILE A 118 3.72 -22.34 4.99
C ILE A 118 4.80 -22.78 4.00
N LEU A 119 6.04 -22.38 4.27
CA LEU A 119 7.19 -22.73 3.44
C LEU A 119 7.70 -24.13 3.82
N GLY A 120 8.24 -24.84 2.83
CA GLY A 120 8.96 -26.09 3.06
C GLY A 120 10.23 -25.88 3.88
N LYS A 121 10.76 -26.95 4.46
CA LYS A 121 12.06 -26.88 5.15
C LYS A 121 13.16 -26.57 4.14
N SER A 122 14.08 -25.66 4.50
CA SER A 122 15.27 -25.35 3.70
C SER A 122 16.24 -26.54 3.68
N LYS A 123 15.97 -27.53 2.83
CA LYS A 123 16.83 -28.70 2.62
C LYS A 123 17.95 -28.37 1.62
N LEU A 124 19.08 -29.07 1.72
CA LEU A 124 20.13 -29.02 0.69
C LEU A 124 19.59 -29.69 -0.58
N ILE A 125 19.54 -28.96 -1.69
CA ILE A 125 19.01 -29.47 -2.95
C ILE A 125 20.15 -29.54 -3.94
N LYS A 126 20.87 -30.65 -3.97
CA LYS A 126 21.96 -30.84 -4.95
C LYS A 126 21.42 -31.13 -6.35
N THR A 127 20.42 -32.00 -6.47
CA THR A 127 19.94 -32.51 -7.76
C THR A 127 19.03 -31.55 -8.53
N LYS A 128 18.15 -30.79 -7.85
CA LYS A 128 17.20 -29.85 -8.51
C LYS A 128 17.64 -28.39 -8.53
N LYS A 129 18.79 -28.04 -7.94
CA LYS A 129 19.22 -26.64 -7.84
C LYS A 129 19.32 -25.99 -9.21
N LYS A 130 20.01 -26.63 -10.15
CA LYS A 130 20.21 -26.08 -11.49
C LYS A 130 18.91 -25.94 -12.28
N GLU A 131 18.00 -26.91 -12.14
CA GLU A 131 16.67 -26.88 -12.73
C GLU A 131 15.87 -25.65 -12.24
N ILE A 132 15.81 -25.42 -10.93
CA ILE A 132 15.11 -24.27 -10.34
C ILE A 132 15.76 -22.95 -10.77
N GLN A 133 17.09 -22.87 -10.77
CA GLN A 133 17.81 -21.68 -11.23
C GLN A 133 17.47 -21.35 -12.70
N ASN A 134 17.47 -22.36 -13.57
CA ASN A 134 17.17 -22.20 -14.99
C ASN A 134 15.70 -21.80 -15.21
N GLU A 135 14.76 -22.42 -14.50
CA GLU A 135 13.34 -22.09 -14.61
C GLU A 135 13.02 -20.67 -14.11
N LEU A 136 13.63 -20.23 -13.01
CA LEU A 136 13.53 -18.84 -12.55
C LEU A 136 14.07 -17.85 -13.58
N ALA A 137 15.20 -18.17 -14.22
CA ALA A 137 15.77 -17.31 -15.26
C ALA A 137 14.83 -17.19 -16.47
N LYS A 138 14.26 -18.30 -16.95
CA LYS A 138 13.25 -18.29 -18.04
C LYS A 138 12.05 -17.43 -17.70
N ARG A 139 11.53 -17.55 -16.47
CA ARG A 139 10.36 -16.80 -16.01
C ARG A 139 10.61 -15.30 -15.93
N ILE A 140 11.80 -14.90 -15.48
CA ILE A 140 12.17 -13.48 -15.46
C ILE A 140 12.34 -12.91 -16.86
N ILE A 141 12.87 -13.68 -17.82
CA ILE A 141 12.90 -13.24 -19.21
C ILE A 141 11.47 -12.95 -19.71
N LYS A 142 10.53 -13.88 -19.51
CA LYS A 142 9.12 -13.71 -19.90
C LYS A 142 8.45 -12.52 -19.17
N ASP A 143 8.69 -12.39 -17.87
CA ASP A 143 8.18 -11.31 -17.02
C ASP A 143 8.65 -9.93 -17.48
N GLN A 144 9.93 -9.81 -17.83
CA GLN A 144 10.52 -8.55 -18.26
C GLN A 144 10.14 -8.20 -19.70
N ASP A 145 9.99 -9.20 -20.57
CA ASP A 145 9.52 -9.02 -21.95
C ASP A 145 8.13 -8.38 -22.00
N VAL A 146 7.16 -8.92 -21.25
CA VAL A 146 5.80 -8.37 -21.21
C VAL A 146 5.69 -7.02 -20.50
N ARG A 147 6.74 -6.56 -19.79
CA ARG A 147 6.77 -5.26 -19.11
C ARG A 147 7.45 -4.17 -19.94
N LYS A 148 8.52 -4.53 -20.65
CA LYS A 148 9.28 -3.59 -21.49
C LYS A 148 8.55 -3.26 -22.79
N ASP A 149 7.78 -4.20 -23.30
CA ASP A 149 7.01 -4.03 -24.55
C ASP A 149 5.54 -3.71 -24.23
N SER A 150 5.15 -2.47 -24.48
CA SER A 150 3.77 -2.00 -24.26
C SER A 150 2.72 -2.81 -25.03
N SER A 151 3.05 -3.36 -26.20
CA SER A 151 2.12 -4.18 -26.99
C SER A 151 1.74 -5.49 -26.27
N LYS A 152 2.59 -5.94 -25.34
CA LYS A 152 2.44 -7.18 -24.56
C LYS A 152 1.86 -6.95 -23.16
N HIS A 153 1.59 -5.72 -22.75
CA HIS A 153 1.11 -5.40 -21.39
C HIS A 153 -0.18 -6.14 -21.02
N HIS A 154 -1.05 -6.43 -22.01
CA HIS A 154 -2.26 -7.23 -21.82
C HIS A 154 -1.98 -8.67 -21.31
N LEU A 155 -0.77 -9.20 -21.53
CA LEU A 155 -0.33 -10.51 -21.04
C LEU A 155 0.24 -10.48 -19.62
N MET A 156 0.53 -9.30 -19.07
CA MET A 156 1.27 -9.13 -17.81
C MET A 156 0.59 -9.87 -16.66
N ASN A 157 -0.72 -9.67 -16.49
CA ASN A 157 -1.51 -10.34 -15.44
C ASN A 157 -1.46 -11.87 -15.55
N ARG A 158 -1.46 -12.42 -16.77
CA ARG A 158 -1.35 -13.87 -16.98
C ARG A 158 0.04 -14.37 -16.58
N VAL A 159 1.10 -13.68 -17.01
CA VAL A 159 2.49 -14.05 -16.68
C VAL A 159 2.73 -13.98 -15.18
N ASP A 160 2.26 -12.92 -14.52
CA ASP A 160 2.39 -12.75 -13.07
C ASP A 160 1.68 -13.87 -12.30
N LYS A 161 0.47 -14.25 -12.71
CA LYS A 161 -0.28 -15.38 -12.12
C LYS A 161 0.45 -16.72 -12.30
N GLU A 162 0.93 -17.02 -13.52
CA GLU A 162 1.70 -18.23 -13.81
C GLU A 162 3.00 -18.31 -12.98
N ASN A 163 3.70 -17.18 -12.86
CA ASN A 163 4.94 -17.08 -12.08
C ASN A 163 4.69 -17.21 -10.58
N THR A 164 3.65 -16.56 -10.07
CA THR A 164 3.25 -16.65 -8.66
C THR A 164 2.90 -18.08 -8.30
N LYS A 165 2.09 -18.77 -9.12
CA LYS A 165 1.72 -20.17 -8.92
C LYS A 165 2.96 -21.08 -8.87
N TYR A 166 3.89 -20.90 -9.81
CA TYR A 166 5.15 -21.66 -9.82
C TYR A 166 5.97 -21.40 -8.55
N LEU A 167 6.15 -20.13 -8.17
CA LEU A 167 6.99 -19.79 -7.03
C LEU A 167 6.39 -20.33 -5.74
N ILE A 168 5.08 -20.18 -5.52
CA ILE A 168 4.39 -20.73 -4.34
C ILE A 168 4.58 -22.25 -4.26
N LYS A 169 4.36 -22.97 -5.37
CA LYS A 169 4.58 -24.43 -5.42
C LYS A 169 6.02 -24.78 -5.06
N THR A 170 6.98 -24.02 -5.59
CA THR A 170 8.40 -24.24 -5.38
C THR A 170 8.78 -24.04 -3.91
N ILE A 171 8.42 -22.89 -3.31
CA ILE A 171 8.82 -22.57 -1.92
C ILE A 171 8.09 -23.42 -0.87
N LYS A 172 6.88 -23.93 -1.17
CA LYS A 172 6.20 -24.92 -0.32
C LYS A 172 6.99 -26.23 -0.23
N ASN A 173 7.71 -26.60 -1.28
CA ASN A 173 8.50 -27.83 -1.32
C ASN A 173 9.90 -27.64 -0.72
N ILE A 174 10.54 -26.50 -0.98
CA ILE A 174 11.99 -26.35 -0.77
C ILE A 174 12.39 -25.25 0.22
N GLY A 175 11.41 -24.53 0.76
CA GLY A 175 11.65 -23.29 1.49
C GLY A 175 12.00 -22.12 0.55
N TRP A 176 12.42 -21.01 1.14
CA TRP A 176 12.75 -19.81 0.39
C TRP A 176 14.03 -19.96 -0.45
N ILE A 177 14.05 -19.38 -1.65
CA ILE A 177 15.17 -19.47 -2.61
C ILE A 177 16.27 -18.47 -2.19
N ASP A 178 16.97 -18.80 -1.11
CA ASP A 178 18.00 -17.95 -0.50
C ASP A 178 19.34 -17.98 -1.24
N ALA A 179 20.12 -16.92 -1.01
CA ALA A 179 21.39 -16.71 -1.71
C ALA A 179 22.45 -17.76 -1.35
N THR A 180 22.38 -18.37 -0.17
CA THR A 180 23.33 -19.41 0.26
C THR A 180 23.14 -20.70 -0.54
N ARG A 181 21.89 -21.13 -0.74
CA ARG A 181 21.60 -22.37 -1.47
C ARG A 181 21.59 -22.18 -2.97
N PHE A 182 21.02 -21.08 -3.47
CA PHE A 182 20.76 -20.88 -4.90
C PHE A 182 21.62 -19.81 -5.57
N GLY A 183 22.40 -19.04 -4.80
CA GLY A 183 23.21 -17.94 -5.33
C GLY A 183 22.39 -16.68 -5.60
N LYS A 184 23.08 -15.53 -5.68
CA LYS A 184 22.48 -14.19 -5.77
C LYS A 184 21.51 -14.04 -6.94
N VAL A 185 21.87 -14.55 -8.12
CA VAL A 185 21.05 -14.42 -9.34
C VAL A 185 19.67 -15.07 -9.17
N ALA A 186 19.63 -16.31 -8.68
CA ALA A 186 18.37 -17.02 -8.52
C ALA A 186 17.51 -16.42 -7.39
N THR A 187 18.14 -15.97 -6.31
CA THR A 187 17.44 -15.24 -5.24
C THR A 187 16.84 -13.94 -5.74
N ASN A 188 17.56 -13.17 -6.57
CA ASN A 188 17.04 -11.96 -7.17
C ASN A 188 15.88 -12.25 -8.14
N ASN A 189 15.99 -13.31 -8.95
CA ASN A 189 14.89 -13.73 -9.82
C ASN A 189 13.64 -14.13 -9.01
N ALA A 190 13.82 -14.92 -7.94
CA ALA A 190 12.71 -15.27 -7.05
C ALA A 190 12.09 -14.03 -6.38
N PHE A 191 12.92 -13.07 -5.95
CA PHE A 191 12.48 -11.79 -5.40
C PHE A 191 11.61 -11.01 -6.41
N LEU A 192 12.04 -10.88 -7.66
CA LEU A 192 11.27 -10.16 -8.69
C LEU A 192 9.90 -10.80 -8.93
N LEU A 193 9.82 -12.13 -8.94
CA LEU A 193 8.53 -12.82 -9.04
C LEU A 193 7.61 -12.52 -7.83
N VAL A 194 8.16 -12.39 -6.62
CA VAL A 194 7.38 -11.94 -5.45
C VAL A 194 6.92 -10.50 -5.64
N GLN A 195 7.85 -9.61 -6.03
CA GLN A 195 7.58 -8.18 -6.22
C GLN A 195 6.39 -7.96 -7.18
N HIS A 196 6.33 -8.75 -8.25
CA HIS A 196 5.30 -8.65 -9.29
C HIS A 196 4.03 -9.46 -9.03
N SER A 197 4.01 -10.31 -8.00
CA SER A 197 2.90 -11.26 -7.79
C SER A 197 1.55 -10.62 -7.46
N GLY A 198 1.55 -9.46 -6.79
CA GLY A 198 0.34 -8.94 -6.14
C GLY A 198 -0.16 -9.78 -4.95
N ASP A 199 0.45 -10.92 -4.66
CA ASP A 199 -0.02 -11.87 -3.65
C ASP A 199 0.48 -11.47 -2.25
N ILE A 200 -0.39 -10.83 -1.48
CA ILE A 200 -0.08 -10.33 -0.13
C ILE A 200 0.39 -11.46 0.81
N SER A 201 -0.16 -12.67 0.67
CA SER A 201 0.22 -13.82 1.50
C SER A 201 1.64 -14.27 1.19
N LEU A 202 2.00 -14.36 -0.10
CA LEU A 202 3.36 -14.65 -0.55
C LEU A 202 4.34 -13.58 -0.07
N MET A 203 4.06 -12.30 -0.30
CA MET A 203 4.90 -11.18 0.14
C MET A 203 5.17 -11.25 1.66
N LYS A 204 4.11 -11.40 2.47
CA LYS A 204 4.19 -11.55 3.94
C LYS A 204 5.07 -12.73 4.39
N SER A 205 5.10 -13.80 3.59
CA SER A 205 5.79 -15.05 3.94
C SER A 205 7.30 -14.95 3.78
N VAL A 206 7.75 -14.13 2.84
CA VAL A 206 9.17 -14.06 2.44
C VAL A 206 9.87 -12.79 2.91
N LEU A 207 9.14 -11.76 3.31
CA LEU A 207 9.70 -10.47 3.76
C LEU A 207 10.80 -10.62 4.83
N GLU A 208 10.54 -11.40 5.90
CA GLU A 208 11.53 -11.62 6.96
C GLU A 208 12.73 -12.45 6.50
N LEU A 209 12.55 -13.32 5.50
CA LEU A 209 13.62 -14.14 4.95
C LEU A 209 14.54 -13.31 4.05
N ILE A 210 13.95 -12.45 3.21
CA ILE A 210 14.69 -11.48 2.39
C ILE A 210 15.43 -10.49 3.29
N LYS A 211 14.80 -10.00 4.37
CA LYS A 211 15.46 -9.12 5.35
C LYS A 211 16.71 -9.75 5.94
N LYS A 212 16.67 -11.05 6.28
CA LYS A 212 17.85 -11.78 6.78
C LYS A 212 18.97 -11.82 5.74
N ASP A 213 18.65 -12.01 4.46
CA ASP A 213 19.68 -11.99 3.40
C ASP A 213 20.30 -10.59 3.23
N VAL A 214 19.52 -9.51 3.41
CA VAL A 214 20.02 -8.13 3.42
C VAL A 214 20.95 -7.87 4.61
N ILE A 215 20.52 -8.22 5.84
CA ILE A 215 21.33 -8.02 7.05
C ILE A 215 22.66 -8.76 6.96
N ASN A 216 22.65 -9.96 6.36
CA ASN A 216 23.86 -10.76 6.13
C ASN A 216 24.65 -10.32 4.88
N LYS A 217 24.33 -9.16 4.27
CA LYS A 217 24.98 -8.59 3.08
C LYS A 217 25.04 -9.56 1.90
N LYS A 218 24.08 -10.48 1.79
CA LYS A 218 24.02 -11.46 0.69
C LYS A 218 23.33 -10.88 -0.55
N ILE A 219 22.40 -9.96 -0.35
CA ILE A 219 21.68 -9.19 -1.39
C ILE A 219 21.61 -7.72 -0.95
N ASP A 220 21.38 -6.80 -1.89
CA ASP A 220 21.20 -5.38 -1.57
C ASP A 220 19.87 -5.10 -0.86
N GLY A 221 19.83 -4.02 -0.08
CA GLY A 221 18.64 -3.62 0.67
C GLY A 221 17.51 -3.04 -0.19
N GLN A 222 17.77 -2.69 -1.45
CA GLN A 222 16.80 -1.96 -2.27
C GLN A 222 15.62 -2.87 -2.64
N GLY A 223 15.88 -4.13 -2.94
CA GLY A 223 14.83 -5.12 -3.16
C GLY A 223 13.92 -5.29 -1.94
N TYR A 224 14.49 -5.40 -0.74
CA TYR A 224 13.71 -5.49 0.50
C TYR A 224 12.85 -4.24 0.73
N ALA A 225 13.42 -3.04 0.57
CA ALA A 225 12.70 -1.79 0.73
C ALA A 225 11.49 -1.69 -0.23
N LEU A 226 11.69 -2.07 -1.50
CA LEU A 226 10.64 -2.13 -2.53
C LEU A 226 9.48 -3.05 -2.12
N LEU A 227 9.80 -4.27 -1.69
CA LEU A 227 8.77 -5.24 -1.30
C LEU A 227 8.06 -4.84 -0.02
N TYR A 228 8.80 -4.31 0.96
CA TYR A 228 8.24 -3.86 2.24
C TYR A 228 7.23 -2.73 2.05
N ASP A 229 7.60 -1.70 1.27
CA ASP A 229 6.69 -0.59 1.00
C ASP A 229 5.49 -1.03 0.16
N ARG A 230 5.68 -1.88 -0.85
CA ARG A 230 4.58 -2.45 -1.66
C ARG A 230 3.59 -3.23 -0.79
N TYR A 231 4.11 -4.13 0.04
CA TYR A 231 3.30 -4.89 0.99
C TYR A 231 2.52 -3.99 1.94
N ASN A 232 3.16 -2.94 2.47
CA ASN A 232 2.50 -1.99 3.35
C ASN A 232 1.36 -1.26 2.63
N LEU A 233 1.58 -0.73 1.43
CA LEU A 233 0.53 -0.07 0.65
C LEU A 233 -0.63 -1.03 0.34
N TYR A 234 -0.34 -2.25 -0.13
CA TYR A 234 -1.36 -3.27 -0.40
C TYR A 234 -2.13 -3.73 0.83
N THR A 235 -1.59 -3.52 2.04
CA THR A 235 -2.25 -3.88 3.30
C THR A 235 -2.82 -2.68 4.05
N GLY A 236 -3.04 -1.57 3.34
CA GLY A 236 -3.67 -0.36 3.86
C GLY A 236 -2.78 0.39 4.86
N LYS A 237 -1.46 0.38 4.66
CA LYS A 237 -0.48 1.08 5.48
C LYS A 237 0.33 2.05 4.63
N LYS A 238 1.08 2.93 5.29
CA LYS A 238 2.03 3.86 4.64
C LYS A 238 3.38 3.19 4.39
N GLN A 239 4.15 3.75 3.45
CA GLN A 239 5.50 3.29 3.13
C GLN A 239 6.50 3.69 4.21
N LYS A 240 7.56 2.90 4.39
CA LYS A 240 8.66 3.22 5.29
C LYS A 240 9.85 3.83 4.56
N TYR A 241 10.19 3.33 3.37
CA TYR A 241 11.41 3.70 2.66
C TYR A 241 11.18 4.62 1.45
N GLY A 242 9.91 4.85 1.06
CA GLY A 242 9.53 5.75 -0.05
C GLY A 242 9.87 5.21 -1.43
N THR A 243 9.80 3.89 -1.61
CA THR A 243 10.20 3.24 -2.87
C THR A 243 9.07 3.09 -3.90
N GLN A 244 7.81 3.17 -3.48
CA GLN A 244 6.66 3.12 -4.38
C GLN A 244 6.32 4.53 -4.85
N ILE A 245 6.56 4.76 -6.13
CA ILE A 245 6.35 6.03 -6.82
C ILE A 245 5.22 5.82 -7.83
N GLY A 246 4.16 6.61 -7.70
CA GLY A 246 3.12 6.75 -8.71
C GLY A 246 3.46 7.85 -9.72
N THR A 247 2.57 8.07 -10.66
CA THR A 247 2.66 9.14 -11.65
C THR A 247 1.29 9.79 -11.74
N LYS A 248 1.22 11.12 -11.61
CA LYS A 248 -0.01 11.88 -11.85
C LYS A 248 -0.36 11.90 -13.34
N ALA A 249 -1.58 12.30 -13.67
CA ALA A 249 -2.05 12.43 -15.07
C ALA A 249 -1.13 13.34 -15.91
N ASP A 250 -0.56 14.38 -15.29
CA ASP A 250 0.37 15.29 -15.94
C ASP A 250 1.80 14.72 -16.10
N GLY A 251 2.07 13.50 -15.62
CA GLY A 251 3.40 12.88 -15.65
C GLY A 251 4.29 13.16 -14.43
N THR A 252 3.80 13.89 -13.42
CA THR A 252 4.58 14.19 -12.21
C THR A 252 4.82 12.93 -11.37
N PRO A 253 6.08 12.55 -11.08
CA PRO A 253 6.40 11.46 -10.17
C PRO A 253 5.87 11.77 -8.78
N THR A 254 5.23 10.80 -8.14
CA THR A 254 4.55 11.04 -6.89
C THR A 254 4.86 9.96 -5.86
N VAL A 255 5.43 10.35 -4.73
CA VAL A 255 5.72 9.47 -3.60
C VAL A 255 4.40 9.22 -2.85
N PHE A 256 3.94 7.96 -2.82
CA PHE A 256 2.76 7.62 -2.00
C PHE A 256 3.06 7.81 -0.49
N PRO A 257 2.04 7.93 0.36
CA PRO A 257 2.21 8.36 1.76
C PRO A 257 3.30 7.61 2.54
N LEU A 258 4.13 8.38 3.24
CA LEU A 258 5.19 7.90 4.12
C LEU A 258 4.69 7.78 5.56
N GLU A 259 5.11 6.73 6.28
CA GLU A 259 4.81 6.55 7.69
C GLU A 259 5.44 7.67 8.54
N ASN A 260 6.64 8.11 8.16
CA ASN A 260 7.38 9.18 8.81
C ASN A 260 8.38 9.78 7.82
N LYS A 261 8.07 10.99 7.33
CA LYS A 261 8.90 11.73 6.38
C LYS A 261 10.27 12.07 6.96
N ASP A 262 10.33 12.48 8.23
CA ASP A 262 11.57 12.94 8.87
C ASP A 262 12.57 11.80 9.12
N LYS A 263 12.08 10.56 9.25
CA LYS A 263 12.91 9.38 9.50
C LYS A 263 13.29 8.59 8.25
N VAL A 264 12.74 8.92 7.07
CA VAL A 264 12.92 8.11 5.86
C VAL A 264 14.39 7.93 5.49
N GLU A 265 15.20 8.98 5.62
CA GLU A 265 16.63 8.90 5.31
C GLU A 265 17.41 8.02 6.29
N ALA A 266 17.05 8.05 7.59
CA ALA A 266 17.65 7.17 8.59
C ALA A 266 17.33 5.69 8.29
N TYR A 267 16.09 5.39 7.90
CA TYR A 267 15.67 4.04 7.52
C TYR A 267 16.40 3.54 6.27
N ARG A 268 16.61 4.41 5.27
CA ARG A 268 17.35 4.06 4.05
C ARG A 268 18.83 3.83 4.34
N LYS A 269 19.43 4.64 5.23
CA LYS A 269 20.80 4.46 5.70
C LYS A 269 20.99 3.13 6.44
N GLU A 270 20.04 2.72 7.28
CA GLU A 270 20.06 1.43 7.98
C GLU A 270 20.16 0.23 7.02
N LEU A 271 19.50 0.33 5.85
CA LEU A 271 19.55 -0.69 4.80
C LEU A 271 20.75 -0.57 3.84
N GLY A 272 21.58 0.46 3.99
CA GLY A 272 22.70 0.72 3.07
C GLY A 272 22.27 1.03 1.64
N ILE A 273 21.08 1.62 1.45
CA ILE A 273 20.57 2.03 0.13
C ILE A 273 20.71 3.54 -0.06
N PHE A 274 20.64 4.00 -1.32
CA PHE A 274 20.74 5.43 -1.65
C PHE A 274 19.71 6.26 -0.87
N SER A 275 20.00 7.54 -0.61
CA SER A 275 19.02 8.46 0.00
C SER A 275 17.73 8.56 -0.83
N LEU A 276 16.63 8.96 -0.21
CA LEU A 276 15.37 9.14 -0.95
C LEU A 276 15.56 10.23 -2.00
N LYS A 277 16.28 11.30 -1.68
CA LYS A 277 16.64 12.35 -2.65
C LYS A 277 17.34 11.82 -3.91
N ILE A 278 18.36 10.97 -3.76
CA ILE A 278 19.05 10.37 -4.91
C ILE A 278 18.09 9.47 -5.69
N TYR A 279 17.30 8.65 -4.99
CA TYR A 279 16.33 7.76 -5.60
C TYR A 279 15.30 8.52 -6.45
N LEU A 280 14.72 9.60 -5.91
CA LEU A 280 13.75 10.43 -6.62
C LEU A 280 14.36 11.12 -7.84
N SER A 281 15.64 11.49 -7.80
CA SER A 281 16.32 12.14 -8.93
C SER A 281 16.30 11.31 -10.22
N PHE A 282 16.25 9.98 -10.14
CA PHE A 282 16.11 9.12 -11.31
C PHE A 282 14.74 9.29 -11.99
N PHE A 283 13.69 9.49 -11.20
CA PHE A 283 12.34 9.75 -11.72
C PHE A 283 12.24 11.17 -12.26
N GLU A 284 12.73 12.15 -11.50
CA GLU A 284 12.67 13.57 -11.88
C GLU A 284 13.42 13.84 -13.19
N LYS A 285 14.59 13.21 -13.39
CA LYS A 285 15.34 13.30 -14.65
C LYS A 285 14.58 12.70 -15.83
N ARG A 286 13.89 11.58 -15.62
CA ARG A 286 13.13 10.88 -16.67
C ARG A 286 11.88 11.66 -17.09
N THR A 287 11.24 12.36 -16.16
CA THR A 287 9.99 13.10 -16.42
C THR A 287 10.19 14.59 -16.62
N ASN A 288 11.38 15.12 -16.34
CA ASN A 288 11.67 16.56 -16.24
C ASN A 288 10.72 17.30 -15.27
N LYS A 289 10.30 16.63 -14.20
CA LYS A 289 9.38 17.16 -13.19
C LYS A 289 9.83 16.80 -11.78
N LYS A 290 9.68 17.71 -10.83
CA LYS A 290 9.97 17.48 -9.41
C LYS A 290 9.03 16.42 -8.83
N ALA A 291 9.54 15.54 -8.00
CA ALA A 291 8.72 14.54 -7.33
C ALA A 291 7.90 15.20 -6.23
N GLU A 292 6.62 14.83 -6.13
CA GLU A 292 5.71 15.34 -5.11
C GLU A 292 5.34 14.26 -4.10
N PHE A 293 5.02 14.65 -2.88
CA PHE A 293 4.59 13.72 -1.83
C PHE A 293 3.08 13.82 -1.65
N ILE A 294 2.37 12.70 -1.83
CA ILE A 294 0.96 12.62 -1.44
C ILE A 294 0.87 12.38 0.07
N GLU A 295 -0.09 13.05 0.69
CA GLU A 295 -0.58 12.73 2.02
C GLU A 295 -2.03 12.28 1.94
N ASP A 296 -2.42 11.41 2.87
CA ASP A 296 -3.83 11.12 3.09
C ASP A 296 -4.41 12.34 3.84
N VAL A 297 -5.00 13.29 3.12
CA VAL A 297 -5.63 14.49 3.68
C VAL A 297 -7.11 14.47 3.35
N ILE A 298 -7.96 14.68 4.36
CA ILE A 298 -9.38 14.98 4.17
C ILE A 298 -9.45 16.47 3.86
N VAL A 299 -9.76 16.82 2.62
CA VAL A 299 -9.97 18.22 2.23
C VAL A 299 -11.43 18.55 2.51
N ASP A 300 -11.67 19.30 3.59
CA ASP A 300 -13.00 19.84 3.88
C ASP A 300 -13.26 20.95 2.85
N GLU A 301 -14.21 20.75 1.93
CA GLU A 301 -14.48 21.69 0.84
C GLU A 301 -14.88 23.09 1.33
N ASN A 302 -15.31 23.21 2.59
CA ASN A 302 -15.64 24.48 3.24
C ASN A 302 -14.42 25.37 3.54
N ILE A 303 -13.19 24.86 3.46
CA ILE A 303 -11.96 25.65 3.70
C ILE A 303 -11.44 26.31 2.40
N LYS A 304 -11.89 25.87 1.21
CA LYS A 304 -11.52 26.51 -0.06
C LYS A 304 -12.04 27.95 -0.21
N ASN A 305 -13.15 28.30 0.46
CA ASN A 305 -13.76 29.63 0.36
C ASN A 305 -13.02 30.73 1.15
N ASN A 306 -11.96 30.40 1.90
CA ASN A 306 -11.11 31.39 2.56
C ASN A 306 -9.69 31.47 1.99
N SER A 307 -9.43 30.79 0.86
CA SER A 307 -8.19 30.95 0.10
C SER A 307 -8.48 31.12 -1.40
N GLU A 308 -9.46 31.94 -1.75
CA GLU A 308 -9.54 32.51 -3.10
C GLU A 308 -8.45 33.58 -3.27
N ASN A 309 -7.22 33.10 -3.46
CA ASN A 309 -6.16 33.77 -4.21
C ASN A 309 -5.03 32.77 -4.46
N ASN A 310 -5.34 31.66 -5.13
CA ASN A 310 -4.42 31.04 -6.09
C ASN A 310 -5.20 30.09 -7.00
N LYS A 311 -5.16 30.41 -8.29
CA LYS A 311 -6.03 29.93 -9.36
C LYS A 311 -5.80 28.46 -9.73
N ASN A 312 -6.90 27.87 -10.19
CA ASN A 312 -7.05 26.75 -11.13
C ASN A 312 -6.65 25.35 -10.67
N VAL A 313 -7.64 24.63 -10.12
CA VAL A 313 -7.81 23.19 -10.37
C VAL A 313 -9.27 22.98 -10.75
N THR A 314 -9.51 22.86 -12.05
CA THR A 314 -10.77 22.34 -12.60
C THR A 314 -10.91 20.86 -12.25
N GLU A 315 -12.17 20.50 -12.03
CA GLU A 315 -12.71 19.26 -11.49
C GLU A 315 -12.32 18.00 -12.28
N ASP A 316 -12.27 16.88 -11.56
CA ASP A 316 -12.45 15.56 -12.15
C ASP A 316 -13.37 14.71 -11.25
N LYS A 317 -14.66 15.06 -11.28
CA LYS A 317 -15.74 14.39 -10.52
C LYS A 317 -16.02 12.97 -11.05
N GLU A 318 -15.50 12.59 -12.21
CA GLU A 318 -15.68 11.26 -12.80
C GLU A 318 -14.82 10.17 -12.13
N SER A 319 -13.62 10.49 -11.62
CA SER A 319 -12.75 9.47 -10.99
C SER A 319 -13.24 8.96 -9.62
N THR A 320 -13.97 9.80 -8.88
CA THR A 320 -14.64 9.42 -7.62
C THR A 320 -15.81 8.47 -7.84
N LYS A 321 -16.53 8.62 -8.96
CA LYS A 321 -17.68 7.78 -9.33
C LYS A 321 -17.25 6.37 -9.69
N GLU A 322 -16.15 6.23 -10.44
CA GLU A 322 -15.56 4.94 -10.78
C GLU A 322 -14.99 4.20 -9.55
N THR A 323 -14.54 4.94 -8.52
CA THR A 323 -13.98 4.34 -7.30
C THR A 323 -15.06 3.77 -6.38
N LEU A 324 -16.22 4.43 -6.22
CA LEU A 324 -17.32 3.91 -5.39
C LEU A 324 -18.08 2.77 -6.09
N ASP A 325 -18.30 2.87 -7.40
CA ASP A 325 -18.89 1.79 -8.19
C ASP A 325 -18.04 0.51 -8.17
N ASN A 326 -16.70 0.61 -8.12
CA ASN A 326 -15.79 -0.54 -8.00
C ASN A 326 -15.60 -1.05 -6.55
N VAL A 327 -16.11 -0.32 -5.56
CA VAL A 327 -16.17 -0.77 -4.15
C VAL A 327 -17.47 -1.53 -3.88
N PHE A 328 -18.53 -1.30 -4.66
CA PHE A 328 -19.86 -1.90 -4.46
C PHE A 328 -20.45 -2.64 -5.69
N LYS A 329 -19.61 -2.98 -6.69
CA LYS A 329 -19.86 -3.98 -7.74
C LYS A 329 -18.89 -5.13 -7.54
#